data_AF-A0A7Y5WS24-F1
#
_entry.id   AF-A0A7Y5WS24-F1
#
_cell.length_a   1.000
_cell.length_b   1.000
_cell.length_c   1.000
_cell.angle_alpha   90.00
_cell.angle_beta   90.00
_cell.angle_gamma   90.00
#
_symmetry.space_group_name_H-M   'P 1'
#
loop_
_entity.id
_entity.type
_entity.pdbx_description
1 polymer ?
#
loop_
_entity_poly.entity_id
_entity_poly.type
_entity_poly.pdbx_seq_one_letter_code
_entity_poly.pdbx_strand_id
1 'polypeptide(L)'
;MKDGNPRDDAGTEGPSAGGRSAVASVGSLMEERRRYELWLAALNARRAETPKHVFARVHADYTARLEAVMTRLTGQVEGLRGELTILTTRIATLEEQQHRARDERAEAELRAHVGEMTPTEWADASRKADEMIADLVREHAEAVDALARTREFLADAERPATPPQPAPAISASAPDAPLQPPRGTTNVPVQPRPTQTSNGSRLRPLPGREDHSGPVPAAAAPLSPAEPARQGGFDELAFLSSVVDDGAGNGSAPPSPPTPRPHPQPTAAANVQPVARPAPPPSRNPFAQRAQDKIINNDGATGPKIESKQVGSRSGLAANVSGNNPIVLRDKTNEAAKTLKCGECGAANYPTEWYCERCGAELASL
;
A
#
# COMPACT_ATOMS: atom_id res chain seq x y z
N MET A 1 -19.60 -22.03 39.34
CA MET A 1 -18.47 -21.71 38.47
C MET A 1 -18.85 -20.49 37.65
N LYS A 2 -18.07 -19.41 37.79
CA LYS A 2 -18.30 -18.08 37.21
C LYS A 2 -17.01 -17.75 36.47
N ASP A 3 -16.84 -18.33 35.29
CA ASP A 3 -15.66 -18.07 34.46
C ASP A 3 -15.96 -16.87 33.58
N GLY A 4 -15.78 -15.69 34.17
CA GLY A 4 -15.80 -14.43 33.45
C GLY A 4 -14.55 -14.33 32.60
N ASN A 5 -14.68 -14.65 31.31
CA ASN A 5 -13.64 -14.38 30.33
C ASN A 5 -13.50 -12.85 30.21
N PRO A 6 -12.35 -12.25 30.52
CA PRO A 6 -12.13 -10.83 30.25
C PRO A 6 -12.18 -10.67 28.73
N ARG A 7 -13.25 -10.06 28.24
CA ARG A 7 -13.23 -9.48 26.90
C ARG A 7 -12.15 -8.42 26.94
N ASP A 8 -11.05 -8.70 26.26
CA ASP A 8 -10.12 -7.67 25.83
C ASP A 8 -10.93 -6.68 24.99
N ASP A 9 -11.32 -5.57 25.62
CA ASP A 9 -11.71 -4.33 24.96
C ASP A 9 -10.46 -3.81 24.23
N ALA A 10 -10.07 -4.52 23.18
CA ALA A 10 -9.13 -4.06 22.18
C ALA A 10 -9.81 -2.86 21.51
N GLY A 11 -9.47 -1.67 22.01
CA GLY A 11 -9.94 -0.39 21.52
C GLY A 11 -9.93 -0.40 20.00
N THR A 12 -11.13 -0.53 19.44
CA THR A 12 -11.39 -0.34 18.02
C THR A 12 -11.23 1.15 17.78
N GLU A 13 -9.98 1.63 17.75
CA GLU A 13 -9.65 2.93 17.20
C GLU A 13 -10.10 2.87 15.74
N GLY A 14 -11.29 3.43 15.50
CA GLY A 14 -11.89 3.49 14.18
C GLY A 14 -10.90 4.05 13.16
N PRO A 15 -11.03 3.68 11.87
CA PRO A 15 -10.06 3.95 10.83
C PRO A 15 -9.54 5.39 10.89
N SER A 16 -8.27 5.47 11.29
CA SER A 16 -7.55 6.64 11.77
C SER A 16 -7.87 7.88 10.95
N ALA A 17 -8.64 8.80 11.53
CA ALA A 17 -8.82 10.14 11.02
C ALA A 17 -7.47 10.89 10.87
N GLY A 18 -6.43 10.43 11.57
CA GLY A 18 -5.07 10.92 11.47
C GLY A 18 -4.47 10.77 10.07
N GLY A 19 -4.63 9.61 9.43
CA GLY A 19 -4.04 9.36 8.10
C GLY A 19 -4.63 10.25 7.01
N ARG A 20 -5.95 10.48 7.04
CA ARG A 20 -6.64 11.42 6.12
C ARG A 20 -6.14 12.87 6.29
N SER A 21 -5.85 13.28 7.52
CA SER A 21 -5.30 14.60 7.82
C SER A 21 -3.85 14.73 7.35
N ALA A 22 -3.03 13.69 7.54
CA ALA A 22 -1.63 13.66 7.10
C ALA A 22 -1.52 13.82 5.57
N VAL A 23 -2.35 13.11 4.83
CA VAL A 23 -2.44 13.22 3.36
C VAL A 23 -2.76 14.65 2.90
N ALA A 24 -3.79 15.27 3.47
CA ALA A 24 -4.18 16.65 3.12
C ALA A 24 -3.04 17.65 3.45
N SER A 25 -2.34 17.42 4.56
CA SER A 25 -1.17 18.21 4.96
C SER A 25 -0.02 18.12 3.94
N VAL A 26 0.29 16.91 3.46
CA VAL A 26 1.32 16.69 2.41
C VAL A 26 0.98 17.45 1.14
N GLY A 27 -0.28 17.40 0.68
CA GLY A 27 -0.74 18.13 -0.50
C GLY A 27 -0.51 19.64 -0.36
N SER A 28 -0.90 20.24 0.77
CA SER A 28 -0.67 21.66 1.06
C SER A 28 0.82 22.03 1.07
N LEU A 29 1.67 21.18 1.66
CA LEU A 29 3.12 21.41 1.69
C LEU A 29 3.74 21.35 0.28
N MET A 30 3.26 20.46 -0.59
CA MET A 30 3.72 20.40 -1.98
C MET A 30 3.36 21.66 -2.77
N GLU A 31 2.16 22.21 -2.56
CA GLU A 31 1.76 23.48 -3.17
C GLU A 31 2.61 24.66 -2.68
N GLU A 32 2.89 24.72 -1.38
CA GLU A 32 3.79 25.72 -0.80
C GLU A 32 5.20 25.62 -1.40
N ARG A 33 5.73 24.40 -1.52
CA ARG A 33 7.03 24.14 -2.17
C ARG A 33 7.07 24.72 -3.58
N ARG A 34 6.09 24.37 -4.42
CA ARG A 34 6.00 24.86 -5.82
C ARG A 34 5.91 26.38 -5.87
N ARG A 35 5.16 26.99 -4.93
CA ARG A 35 5.02 28.45 -4.83
C ARG A 35 6.36 29.13 -4.53
N TYR A 36 7.12 28.61 -3.55
CA TYR A 36 8.45 29.15 -3.23
C TYR A 36 9.45 28.96 -4.37
N GLU A 37 9.44 27.80 -5.04
CA GLU A 37 10.27 27.55 -6.22
C GLU A 37 9.97 28.55 -7.35
N LEU A 38 8.69 28.83 -7.62
CA LEU A 38 8.27 29.81 -8.63
C LEU A 38 8.69 31.25 -8.25
N TRP A 39 8.56 31.63 -6.98
CA TRP A 39 9.03 32.94 -6.49
C TRP A 39 10.55 33.07 -6.60
N LEU A 40 11.31 32.01 -6.29
CA LEU A 40 12.76 31.99 -6.44
C LEU A 40 13.18 32.08 -7.92
N ALA A 41 12.48 31.40 -8.83
CA ALA A 41 12.72 31.49 -10.27
C ALA A 41 12.48 32.92 -10.78
N ALA A 42 11.35 33.53 -10.40
CA ALA A 42 11.02 34.91 -10.77
C ALA A 42 12.03 35.92 -10.19
N LEU A 43 12.49 35.70 -8.96
CA LEU A 43 13.52 36.53 -8.32
C LEU A 43 14.86 36.42 -9.06
N ASN A 44 15.26 35.21 -9.46
CA ASN A 44 16.49 34.97 -10.21
C ASN A 44 16.48 35.62 -11.60
N ALA A 45 15.34 35.63 -12.29
CA ALA A 45 15.21 36.31 -13.59
C ALA A 45 15.48 37.83 -13.51
N ARG A 46 15.19 38.46 -12.36
CA ARG A 46 15.36 39.90 -12.12
C ARG A 46 16.68 40.25 -11.42
N ARG A 47 17.61 39.30 -11.31
CA ARG A 47 18.85 39.44 -10.54
C ARG A 47 19.75 40.58 -11.03
N ALA A 48 19.81 40.82 -12.34
CA ALA A 48 20.67 41.85 -12.94
C ALA A 48 20.16 43.29 -12.68
N GLU A 49 18.84 43.45 -12.52
CA GLU A 49 18.17 44.74 -12.32
C GLU A 49 18.09 45.14 -10.84
N THR A 50 18.30 44.18 -9.93
CA THR A 50 18.10 44.37 -8.49
C THR A 50 19.44 44.69 -7.79
N PRO A 51 19.50 45.64 -6.84
CA PRO A 51 20.68 45.85 -6.01
C PRO A 51 21.11 44.56 -5.32
N LYS A 52 22.39 44.19 -5.44
CA LYS A 52 22.93 42.88 -5.01
C LYS A 52 22.58 42.51 -3.56
N HIS A 53 22.66 43.46 -2.63
CA HIS A 53 22.39 43.20 -1.22
C HIS A 53 20.90 42.96 -0.93
N VAL A 54 19.99 43.62 -1.66
CA VAL A 54 18.53 43.40 -1.53
C VAL A 54 18.17 42.02 -2.08
N PHE A 55 18.69 41.69 -3.27
CA PHE A 55 18.51 40.37 -3.88
C PHE A 55 18.99 39.25 -2.94
N ALA A 56 20.21 39.37 -2.40
CA ALA A 56 20.80 38.36 -1.52
C ALA A 56 19.93 38.10 -0.28
N ARG A 57 19.40 39.16 0.34
CA ARG A 57 18.54 39.04 1.53
C ARG A 57 17.20 38.37 1.22
N VAL A 58 16.52 38.80 0.16
CA VAL A 58 15.21 38.26 -0.22
C VAL A 58 15.33 36.81 -0.72
N HIS A 59 16.39 36.52 -1.48
CA HIS A 59 16.70 35.16 -1.91
C HIS A 59 16.94 34.25 -0.70
N ALA A 60 17.75 34.67 0.27
CA ALA A 60 18.01 33.90 1.47
C ALA A 60 16.73 33.61 2.28
N ASP A 61 15.81 34.57 2.41
CA ASP A 61 14.53 34.38 3.09
C ASP A 61 13.66 33.32 2.39
N TYR A 62 13.48 33.41 1.06
CA TYR A 62 12.69 32.42 0.33
C TYR A 62 13.36 31.04 0.30
N THR A 63 14.69 30.96 0.22
CA THR A 63 15.42 29.70 0.35
C THR A 63 15.20 29.08 1.73
N ALA A 64 15.32 29.84 2.81
CA ALA A 64 15.10 29.33 4.17
C ALA A 64 13.64 28.83 4.38
N ARG A 65 12.65 29.54 3.81
CA ARG A 65 11.24 29.09 3.85
C ARG A 65 11.02 27.82 3.05
N LEU A 66 11.64 27.70 1.87
CA LEU A 66 11.58 26.47 1.07
C LEU A 66 12.20 25.29 1.82
N GLU A 67 13.38 25.49 2.43
CA GLU A 67 14.03 24.48 3.26
C GLU A 67 13.14 24.03 4.42
N ALA A 68 12.49 24.96 5.12
CA ALA A 68 11.57 24.63 6.21
C ALA A 68 10.35 23.80 5.74
N VAL A 69 9.79 24.10 4.57
CA VAL A 69 8.71 23.31 3.96
C VAL A 69 9.22 21.90 3.59
N MET A 70 10.41 21.81 3.00
CA MET A 70 11.02 20.53 2.65
C MET A 70 11.28 19.66 3.89
N THR A 71 11.76 20.22 5.00
CA THR A 71 11.92 19.48 6.26
C THR A 71 10.60 18.94 6.78
N ARG A 72 9.52 19.73 6.73
CA ARG A 72 8.18 19.27 7.15
C ARG A 72 7.66 18.17 6.23
N LEU A 73 7.86 18.31 4.92
CA LEU A 73 7.46 17.31 3.94
C LEU A 73 8.16 15.97 4.20
N THR A 74 9.48 15.98 4.45
CA THR A 74 10.23 14.76 4.80
C THR A 74 9.65 14.07 6.04
N GLY A 75 9.35 14.83 7.11
CA GLY A 75 8.75 14.26 8.32
C GLY A 75 7.36 13.65 8.08
N GLN A 76 6.54 14.27 7.23
CA GLN A 76 5.24 13.71 6.85
C GLN A 76 5.38 12.43 6.00
N VAL A 77 6.32 12.42 5.05
CA VAL A 77 6.63 11.23 4.22
C VAL A 77 7.10 10.06 5.10
N GLU A 78 7.95 10.31 6.10
CA GLU A 78 8.35 9.28 7.07
C GLU A 78 7.15 8.76 7.87
N GLY A 79 6.24 9.64 8.29
CA GLY A 79 4.98 9.26 8.93
C GLY A 79 4.14 8.32 8.06
N LEU A 80 3.94 8.67 6.78
CA LEU A 80 3.19 7.84 5.82
C LEU A 80 3.86 6.48 5.58
N ARG A 81 5.20 6.40 5.56
CA ARG A 81 5.91 5.10 5.49
C ARG A 81 5.68 4.24 6.74
N GLY A 82 5.58 4.87 7.91
CA GLY A 82 5.15 4.22 9.15
C GLY A 82 3.74 3.64 9.02
N GLU A 83 2.80 4.43 8.50
CA GLU A 83 1.41 3.99 8.25
C GLU A 83 1.35 2.81 7.27
N LEU A 84 2.14 2.80 6.20
CA LEU A 84 2.22 1.64 5.28
C LEU A 84 2.62 0.35 5.99
N THR A 85 3.58 0.45 6.92
CA THR A 85 4.05 -0.71 7.69
C THR A 85 2.92 -1.24 8.57
N ILE A 86 2.22 -0.35 9.28
CA ILE A 86 1.07 -0.69 10.12
C ILE A 86 -0.05 -1.35 9.31
N LEU A 87 -0.42 -0.77 8.16
CA LEU A 87 -1.47 -1.31 7.31
C LEU A 87 -1.11 -2.68 6.73
N THR A 88 0.15 -2.87 6.32
CA THR A 88 0.65 -4.17 5.83
C THR A 88 0.54 -5.24 6.92
N THR A 89 0.96 -4.94 8.15
CA THR A 89 0.82 -5.87 9.28
C THR A 89 -0.64 -6.15 9.62
N ARG A 90 -1.52 -5.14 9.56
CA ARG A 90 -2.95 -5.31 9.78
C ARG A 90 -3.59 -6.23 8.74
N ILE A 91 -3.24 -6.08 7.46
CA ILE A 91 -3.73 -6.93 6.37
C ILE A 91 -3.35 -8.40 6.63
N ALA A 92 -2.08 -8.68 6.93
CA ALA A 92 -1.62 -10.03 7.23
C ALA A 92 -2.35 -10.64 8.46
N THR A 93 -2.60 -9.82 9.48
CA THR A 93 -3.35 -10.25 10.68
C THR A 93 -4.81 -10.60 10.35
N LEU A 94 -5.46 -9.79 9.52
CA LEU A 94 -6.84 -10.05 9.07
C LEU A 94 -6.92 -11.30 8.20
N GLU A 95 -5.94 -11.55 7.33
CA GLU A 95 -5.88 -12.77 6.50
C GLU A 95 -5.76 -14.04 7.36
N GLU A 96 -4.88 -14.03 8.37
CA GLU A 96 -4.74 -15.12 9.33
C GLU A 96 -6.06 -15.37 10.10
N GLN A 97 -6.72 -14.30 10.54
CA GLN A 97 -8.03 -14.40 11.22
C GLN A 97 -9.11 -14.96 10.30
N GLN A 98 -9.15 -14.54 9.03
CA GLN A 98 -10.08 -15.10 8.05
C GLN A 98 -9.82 -16.58 7.80
N HIS A 99 -8.55 -17.00 7.72
CA HIS A 99 -8.20 -18.40 7.53
C HIS A 99 -8.70 -19.24 8.71
N ARG A 100 -8.41 -18.81 9.94
CA ARG A 100 -8.89 -19.47 11.16
C ARG A 100 -10.42 -19.56 11.22
N ALA A 101 -11.13 -18.49 10.87
CA ALA A 101 -12.59 -18.49 10.83
C ALA A 101 -13.16 -19.49 9.80
N ARG A 102 -12.50 -19.64 8.64
CA ARG A 102 -12.85 -20.65 7.63
C ARG A 102 -12.57 -22.08 8.10
N ASP A 103 -11.47 -22.29 8.82
CA ASP A 103 -11.15 -23.59 9.40
C ASP A 103 -12.19 -23.99 10.47
N GLU A 104 -12.58 -23.06 11.34
CA GLU A 104 -13.65 -23.27 12.33
C GLU A 104 -14.99 -23.61 11.64
N ARG A 105 -15.30 -22.93 10.52
CA ARG A 105 -16.50 -23.22 9.71
C ARG A 105 -16.48 -24.62 9.09
N ALA A 106 -15.33 -25.03 8.57
CA ALA A 106 -15.13 -26.35 7.97
C ALA A 106 -15.15 -27.47 9.01
N GLU A 107 -14.57 -27.23 10.19
CA GLU A 107 -14.61 -28.15 11.32
C GLU A 107 -16.04 -28.36 11.83
N ALA A 108 -16.83 -27.28 11.96
CA ALA A 108 -18.24 -27.36 12.34
C ALA A 108 -19.07 -28.14 11.31
N GLU A 109 -18.77 -27.98 10.02
CA GLU A 109 -19.40 -28.76 8.95
C GLU A 109 -19.07 -30.25 9.05
N LEU A 110 -17.79 -30.59 9.30
CA LEU A 110 -17.37 -31.98 9.50
C LEU A 110 -18.06 -32.61 10.71
N ARG A 111 -18.15 -31.89 11.84
CA ARG A 111 -18.86 -32.36 13.05
C ARG A 111 -20.35 -32.59 12.80
N ALA A 112 -20.99 -31.68 12.06
CA ALA A 112 -22.38 -31.85 11.66
C ALA A 112 -22.57 -33.09 10.77
N HIS A 113 -21.65 -33.33 9.83
CA HIS A 113 -21.68 -34.51 8.95
C HIS A 113 -21.49 -35.82 9.71
N VAL A 114 -20.61 -35.85 10.73
CA VAL A 114 -20.41 -37.01 11.63
C VAL A 114 -21.59 -37.21 12.60
N GLY A 115 -22.47 -36.21 12.73
CA GLY A 115 -23.63 -36.25 13.63
C GLY A 115 -23.32 -35.85 15.07
N GLU A 116 -22.15 -35.24 15.32
CA GLU A 116 -21.79 -34.70 16.64
C GLU A 116 -22.53 -33.40 16.97
N MET A 117 -23.05 -32.71 15.95
CA MET A 117 -23.83 -31.48 16.09
C MET A 117 -25.25 -31.69 15.58
N THR A 118 -26.22 -31.13 16.30
CA THR A 118 -27.60 -31.06 15.82
C THR A 118 -27.70 -30.09 14.64
N PRO A 119 -28.74 -30.23 13.78
CA PRO A 119 -28.94 -29.30 12.66
C PRO A 119 -29.07 -27.84 13.09
N THR A 120 -29.64 -27.57 14.26
CA THR A 120 -29.79 -26.22 14.81
C THR A 120 -28.45 -25.66 15.29
N GLU A 121 -27.65 -26.46 16.00
CA GLU A 121 -26.31 -26.05 16.43
C GLU A 121 -25.39 -25.78 15.24
N TRP A 122 -25.48 -26.60 14.19
CA TRP A 122 -24.75 -26.38 12.94
C TRP A 122 -25.21 -25.10 12.23
N ALA A 123 -26.51 -24.86 12.11
CA ALA A 123 -27.05 -23.65 11.49
C ALA A 123 -26.62 -22.38 12.24
N ASP A 124 -26.56 -22.43 13.57
CA ASP A 124 -26.10 -21.30 14.38
C ASP A 124 -24.58 -21.08 14.29
N ALA A 125 -23.79 -22.17 14.36
CA ALA A 125 -22.33 -22.10 14.23
C ALA A 125 -21.89 -21.63 12.83
N SER A 126 -22.54 -22.14 11.78
CA SER A 126 -22.26 -21.72 10.39
C SER A 126 -22.59 -20.26 10.17
N ARG A 127 -23.79 -19.82 10.56
CA ARG A 127 -24.19 -18.40 10.46
C ARG A 127 -23.21 -17.49 11.18
N LYS A 128 -22.81 -17.83 12.41
CA LYS A 128 -21.86 -17.02 13.18
C LYS A 128 -20.48 -16.93 12.50
N ALA A 129 -19.96 -18.05 11.99
CA ALA A 129 -18.69 -18.05 11.29
C ALA A 129 -18.77 -17.28 9.96
N ASP A 130 -19.88 -17.40 9.22
CA ASP A 130 -20.10 -16.69 7.97
C ASP A 130 -20.21 -15.16 8.20
N GLU A 131 -20.91 -14.73 9.26
CA GLU A 131 -20.96 -13.33 9.71
C GLU A 131 -19.55 -12.80 10.06
N MET A 132 -18.78 -13.57 10.83
CA MET A 132 -17.41 -13.20 11.21
C MET A 132 -16.48 -13.11 10.00
N ILE A 133 -16.57 -14.05 9.05
CA ILE A 133 -15.82 -14.01 7.79
C ILE A 133 -16.21 -12.76 6.98
N ALA A 134 -17.50 -12.45 6.87
CA ALA A 134 -17.97 -11.28 6.13
C ALA A 134 -17.43 -9.97 6.72
N ASP A 135 -17.43 -9.83 8.05
CA ASP A 135 -16.87 -8.66 8.73
C ASP A 135 -15.35 -8.55 8.52
N LEU A 136 -14.61 -9.65 8.66
CA LEU A 136 -13.15 -9.68 8.42
C LEU A 136 -12.77 -9.37 6.97
N VAL A 137 -13.59 -9.79 6.00
CA VAL A 137 -13.40 -9.48 4.57
C VAL A 137 -13.64 -8.00 4.32
N ARG A 138 -14.67 -7.39 4.92
CA ARG A 138 -14.92 -5.95 4.83
C ARG A 138 -13.74 -5.15 5.38
N GLU A 139 -13.26 -5.50 6.57
CA GLU A 139 -12.11 -4.84 7.18
C GLU A 139 -10.81 -5.00 6.37
N HIS A 140 -10.59 -6.18 5.79
CA HIS A 140 -9.44 -6.42 4.91
C HIS A 140 -9.49 -5.55 3.67
N ALA A 141 -10.64 -5.47 3.00
CA ALA A 141 -10.84 -4.61 1.85
C ALA A 141 -10.59 -3.13 2.19
N GLU A 142 -11.12 -2.64 3.32
CA GLU A 142 -10.87 -1.27 3.80
C GLU A 142 -9.38 -1.00 4.06
N ALA A 143 -8.66 -1.96 4.64
CA ALA A 143 -7.22 -1.84 4.91
C ALA A 143 -6.39 -1.86 3.62
N VAL A 144 -6.76 -2.69 2.65
CA VAL A 144 -6.13 -2.73 1.31
C VAL A 144 -6.33 -1.41 0.58
N ASP A 145 -7.55 -0.86 0.58
CA ASP A 145 -7.86 0.44 -0.03
C ASP A 145 -7.09 1.58 0.65
N ALA A 146 -6.96 1.55 1.98
CA ALA A 146 -6.16 2.52 2.72
C ALA A 146 -4.68 2.44 2.32
N LEU A 147 -4.13 1.23 2.22
CA LEU A 147 -2.75 1.00 1.82
C LEU A 147 -2.50 1.48 0.37
N ALA A 148 -3.43 1.24 -0.55
CA ALA A 148 -3.34 1.72 -1.93
C ALA A 148 -3.31 3.26 -1.98
N ARG A 149 -4.21 3.94 -1.27
CA ARG A 149 -4.22 5.41 -1.17
C ARG A 149 -2.91 5.94 -0.60
N THR A 150 -2.41 5.39 0.52
CA THR A 150 -1.15 5.85 1.12
C THR A 150 0.04 5.67 0.18
N ARG A 151 0.08 4.58 -0.61
CA ARG A 151 1.11 4.38 -1.64
C ARG A 151 1.04 5.42 -2.76
N GLU A 152 -0.16 5.75 -3.23
CA GLU A 152 -0.35 6.80 -4.25
C GLU A 152 0.18 8.16 -3.75
N PHE A 153 -0.16 8.56 -2.52
CA PHE A 153 0.34 9.81 -1.95
C PHE A 153 1.85 9.83 -1.75
N LEU A 154 2.44 8.71 -1.34
CA LEU A 154 3.91 8.60 -1.26
C LEU A 154 4.56 8.73 -2.63
N ALA A 155 3.99 8.09 -3.66
CA ALA A 155 4.50 8.21 -5.03
C ALA A 155 4.44 9.65 -5.55
N ASP A 156 3.38 10.40 -5.24
CA ASP A 156 3.27 11.81 -5.61
C ASP A 156 4.18 12.72 -4.80
N ALA A 157 4.37 12.46 -3.51
CA ALA A 157 5.29 13.21 -2.65
C ALA A 157 6.77 13.00 -3.05
N GLU A 158 7.12 11.78 -3.46
CA GLU A 158 8.46 11.40 -3.91
C GLU A 158 8.72 11.77 -5.37
N ARG A 159 7.68 12.10 -6.15
CA ARG A 159 7.82 12.49 -7.55
C ARG A 159 8.79 13.68 -7.64
N PRO A 160 9.95 13.52 -8.29
CA PRO A 160 10.87 14.63 -8.46
C PRO A 160 10.17 15.73 -9.25
N ALA A 161 10.41 17.00 -8.88
CA ALA A 161 9.89 18.14 -9.62
C ALA A 161 10.33 17.98 -11.07
N THR A 162 9.38 17.68 -11.96
CA THR A 162 9.67 17.61 -13.39
C THR A 162 10.17 18.99 -13.78
N PRO A 163 11.44 19.15 -14.20
CA PRO A 163 11.92 20.45 -14.60
C PRO A 163 10.97 20.96 -15.68
N PRO A 164 10.56 22.24 -15.64
CA PRO A 164 9.71 22.79 -16.68
C PRO A 164 10.45 22.54 -17.99
N GLN A 165 9.92 21.63 -18.80
CA GLN A 165 10.47 21.34 -20.11
C GLN A 165 10.51 22.69 -20.81
N PRO A 166 11.68 23.15 -21.29
CA PRO A 166 11.76 24.42 -22.00
C PRO A 166 10.69 24.35 -23.07
N ALA A 167 9.73 25.28 -23.01
CA ALA A 167 8.59 25.31 -23.91
C ALA A 167 9.10 24.98 -25.31
N PRO A 168 8.52 24.00 -26.02
CA PRO A 168 9.03 23.58 -27.32
C PRO A 168 9.24 24.85 -28.10
N ALA A 169 10.51 25.14 -28.41
CA ALA A 169 10.87 26.33 -29.16
C ALA A 169 9.94 26.28 -30.35
N ILE A 170 9.02 27.24 -30.42
CA ILE A 170 8.11 27.37 -31.54
C ILE A 170 9.07 27.63 -32.69
N SER A 171 9.45 26.58 -33.41
CA SER A 171 10.15 26.69 -34.67
C SER A 171 9.20 27.55 -35.48
N ALA A 172 9.55 28.82 -35.57
CA ALA A 172 8.95 29.76 -36.49
C ALA A 172 9.22 29.22 -37.88
N SER A 173 8.39 28.27 -38.33
CA SER A 173 8.14 28.05 -39.73
C SER A 173 7.54 29.35 -40.22
N ALA A 174 8.40 30.21 -40.76
CA ALA A 174 8.03 31.41 -41.46
C ALA A 174 6.97 31.04 -42.51
N PRO A 175 5.76 31.62 -42.46
CA PRO A 175 4.89 31.61 -43.61
C PRO A 175 5.46 32.62 -44.61
N ASP A 176 6.09 32.10 -45.66
CA ASP A 176 6.37 32.86 -46.87
C ASP A 176 5.02 33.19 -47.52
N ALA A 177 4.53 34.42 -47.33
CA ALA A 177 3.33 34.93 -47.98
C ALA A 177 3.50 36.42 -48.32
N PRO A 178 3.12 36.85 -49.54
CA PRO A 178 3.58 38.10 -50.12
C PRO A 178 2.79 39.33 -49.68
N LEU A 179 3.53 40.43 -49.62
CA LEU A 179 3.14 41.85 -49.54
C LEU A 179 1.74 42.17 -50.09
N GLN A 180 0.82 42.57 -49.20
CA GLN A 180 -0.26 43.51 -49.54
C GLN A 180 -0.35 44.62 -48.47
N PRO A 181 -0.38 45.90 -48.87
CA PRO A 181 -0.64 47.00 -47.94
C PRO A 181 -2.15 47.30 -47.84
N PRO A 182 -2.74 47.39 -46.64
CA PRO A 182 -4.04 48.04 -46.48
C PRO A 182 -3.85 49.54 -46.21
N ARG A 183 -4.45 50.36 -47.08
CA ARG A 183 -4.81 51.76 -46.83
C ARG A 183 -6.15 51.81 -46.08
N GLY A 184 -6.32 52.85 -45.24
CA GLY A 184 -7.63 53.30 -44.72
C GLY A 184 -7.76 53.09 -43.21
N THR A 185 -7.38 54.06 -42.38
CA THR A 185 -8.22 55.16 -41.85
C THR A 185 -9.37 54.72 -40.95
N THR A 186 -9.34 55.24 -39.71
CA THR A 186 -10.49 55.82 -38.99
C THR A 186 -10.95 55.11 -37.70
N ASN A 187 -10.84 55.89 -36.62
CA ASN A 187 -11.58 55.90 -35.35
C ASN A 187 -11.25 54.90 -34.23
N VAL A 188 -10.52 55.42 -33.23
CA VAL A 188 -10.50 54.96 -31.83
C VAL A 188 -11.24 56.00 -30.98
N PRO A 189 -12.35 55.67 -30.30
CA PRO A 189 -12.92 56.53 -29.28
C PRO A 189 -12.20 56.32 -27.93
N VAL A 190 -11.82 57.46 -27.35
CA VAL A 190 -11.29 57.66 -25.99
C VAL A 190 -12.22 57.05 -24.95
N GLN A 191 -11.67 56.25 -24.03
CA GLN A 191 -12.37 55.80 -22.83
C GLN A 191 -11.67 56.37 -21.58
N PRO A 192 -12.39 57.01 -20.64
CA PRO A 192 -11.80 57.72 -19.52
C PRO A 192 -11.40 56.83 -18.33
N ARG A 193 -10.34 57.29 -17.68
CA ARG A 193 -9.65 56.82 -16.48
C ARG A 193 -10.54 56.88 -15.23
N PRO A 194 -10.69 55.79 -14.43
CA PRO A 194 -11.27 55.90 -13.10
C PRO A 194 -10.27 56.47 -12.09
N THR A 195 -10.77 57.43 -11.32
CA THR A 195 -10.12 58.15 -10.23
C THR A 195 -9.84 57.25 -9.03
N GLN A 196 -8.60 57.31 -8.53
CA GLN A 196 -8.21 56.77 -7.22
C GLN A 196 -8.81 57.64 -6.12
N THR A 197 -9.65 57.03 -5.27
CA THR A 197 -10.12 57.64 -4.03
C THR A 197 -9.21 57.18 -2.90
N SER A 198 -8.44 58.14 -2.39
CA SER A 198 -7.70 58.08 -1.14
C SER A 198 -8.64 57.97 0.06
N ASN A 199 -8.43 56.96 0.90
CA ASN A 199 -8.79 56.94 2.32
C ASN A 199 -7.77 55.99 2.97
N GLY A 200 -6.93 56.41 3.90
CA GLY A 200 -7.21 57.30 5.01
C GLY A 200 -6.99 56.48 6.28
N SER A 201 -5.75 56.44 6.75
CA SER A 201 -5.32 55.83 8.01
C SER A 201 -6.20 56.27 9.18
N ARG A 202 -6.67 55.35 10.03
CA ARG A 202 -6.96 55.62 11.46
C ARG A 202 -6.86 54.36 12.32
N LEU A 203 -5.82 54.38 13.14
CA LEU A 203 -5.64 53.90 14.51
C LEU A 203 -6.78 53.12 15.21
N ARG A 204 -6.37 51.97 15.79
CA ARG A 204 -6.77 51.28 17.05
C ARG A 204 -7.73 52.03 18.00
N PRO A 205 -8.61 51.34 18.76
CA PRO A 205 -8.18 50.71 20.04
C PRO A 205 -8.89 49.38 20.44
N LEU A 206 -8.24 48.64 21.37
CA LEU A 206 -8.83 47.59 22.23
C LEU A 206 -9.80 48.22 23.25
N PRO A 207 -10.84 47.49 23.69
CA PRO A 207 -10.80 46.74 24.97
C PRO A 207 -11.53 45.38 24.82
N GLY A 208 -11.38 44.38 25.66
CA GLY A 208 -11.71 44.34 27.08
C GLY A 208 -12.28 42.95 27.37
N ARG A 209 -11.94 42.42 28.53
CA ARG A 209 -12.08 41.05 28.99
C ARG A 209 -13.23 41.00 29.98
N GLU A 210 -14.26 40.19 29.78
CA GLU A 210 -15.22 39.84 30.84
C GLU A 210 -15.67 38.38 30.72
N ASP A 211 -15.28 37.62 31.76
CA ASP A 211 -15.81 36.33 32.19
C ASP A 211 -17.27 36.47 32.59
N HIS A 212 -18.21 35.65 32.08
CA HIS A 212 -19.47 35.35 32.78
C HIS A 212 -19.92 33.90 32.52
N SER A 213 -19.70 33.07 33.54
CA SER A 213 -20.44 31.83 33.79
C SER A 213 -21.81 32.16 34.39
N GLY A 214 -22.87 31.48 33.94
CA GLY A 214 -24.16 31.42 34.62
C GLY A 214 -25.12 30.41 33.96
N PRO A 215 -26.02 29.74 34.72
CA PRO A 215 -26.65 28.47 34.34
C PRO A 215 -28.10 28.57 33.82
N VAL A 216 -28.52 27.48 33.14
CA VAL A 216 -29.85 26.89 32.80
C VAL A 216 -31.14 27.57 33.32
N PRO A 217 -32.30 27.48 32.61
CA PRO A 217 -33.10 26.23 32.58
C PRO A 217 -33.85 25.91 31.26
N ALA A 218 -34.33 24.66 31.24
CA ALA A 218 -35.11 23.97 30.23
C ALA A 218 -36.56 24.49 30.04
N ALA A 219 -37.14 24.30 28.84
CA ALA A 219 -38.52 23.81 28.64
C ALA A 219 -38.87 23.56 27.14
N ALA A 220 -39.24 22.31 26.87
CA ALA A 220 -40.42 21.86 26.11
C ALA A 220 -40.61 22.10 24.59
N ALA A 221 -40.35 21.01 23.83
CA ALA A 221 -41.32 20.25 23.00
C ALA A 221 -41.76 20.81 21.61
N PRO A 222 -42.40 20.00 20.72
CA PRO A 222 -41.78 19.56 19.46
C PRO A 222 -42.57 19.95 18.20
N LEU A 223 -41.88 20.22 17.10
CA LEU A 223 -42.49 20.31 15.77
C LEU A 223 -41.58 19.66 14.72
N SER A 224 -42.07 18.56 14.15
CA SER A 224 -41.64 17.97 12.88
C SER A 224 -42.92 17.49 12.17
N PRO A 225 -42.93 17.26 10.84
CA PRO A 225 -41.96 17.64 9.82
C PRO A 225 -42.61 18.34 8.60
N ALA A 226 -41.79 18.97 7.76
CA ALA A 226 -42.16 19.33 6.38
C ALA A 226 -41.32 18.51 5.39
N GLU A 227 -42.00 17.74 4.56
CA GLU A 227 -41.47 17.03 3.39
C GLU A 227 -40.77 17.98 2.40
N PRO A 228 -39.68 17.53 1.78
CA PRO A 228 -39.39 17.89 0.40
C PRO A 228 -39.63 16.71 -0.55
N ALA A 229 -40.24 17.07 -1.68
CA ALA A 229 -40.72 16.21 -2.75
C ALA A 229 -39.65 15.28 -3.33
N ARG A 230 -40.08 14.05 -3.57
CA ARG A 230 -39.42 13.02 -4.37
C ARG A 230 -39.32 13.47 -5.84
N GLN A 231 -38.09 13.46 -6.39
CA GLN A 231 -37.87 13.38 -7.84
C GLN A 231 -36.87 12.24 -8.11
N GLY A 232 -37.33 11.25 -8.86
CA GLY A 232 -36.51 10.37 -9.71
C GLY A 232 -35.53 9.42 -9.03
N GLY A 233 -36.01 8.46 -8.24
CA GLY A 233 -35.22 7.27 -7.88
C GLY A 233 -35.29 6.23 -8.99
N PHE A 234 -34.14 5.93 -9.61
CA PHE A 234 -33.93 4.76 -10.45
C PHE A 234 -33.93 3.52 -9.53
N ASP A 235 -34.88 2.61 -9.74
CA ASP A 235 -35.05 1.41 -8.91
C ASP A 235 -34.12 0.29 -9.40
N GLU A 236 -32.87 0.28 -8.92
CA GLU A 236 -31.86 -0.75 -9.25
C GLU A 236 -32.24 -2.16 -8.72
N LEU A 237 -33.24 -2.29 -7.84
CA LEU A 237 -33.69 -3.59 -7.33
C LEU A 237 -34.73 -4.26 -8.23
N ALA A 238 -35.43 -3.51 -9.08
CA ALA A 238 -36.30 -4.06 -10.12
C ALA A 238 -35.49 -4.63 -11.31
N PHE A 239 -34.27 -4.15 -11.54
CA PHE A 239 -33.39 -4.68 -12.58
C PHE A 239 -32.78 -6.04 -12.20
N LEU A 240 -32.37 -6.21 -10.94
CA LEU A 240 -31.79 -7.48 -10.47
C LEU A 240 -32.82 -8.60 -10.29
N SER A 241 -34.11 -8.27 -10.17
CA SER A 241 -35.19 -9.26 -10.17
C SER A 241 -35.63 -9.67 -11.58
N SER A 242 -35.31 -8.89 -12.62
CA SER A 242 -35.65 -9.21 -14.02
C SER A 242 -34.63 -10.13 -14.71
N VAL A 243 -33.47 -10.39 -14.12
CA VAL A 243 -32.40 -11.23 -14.73
C VAL A 243 -32.35 -12.65 -14.14
N VAL A 244 -33.14 -12.92 -13.08
CA VAL A 244 -33.18 -14.23 -12.40
C VAL A 244 -34.49 -15.01 -12.65
N ASP A 245 -35.52 -14.38 -13.24
CA ASP A 245 -36.80 -15.03 -13.57
C ASP A 245 -37.02 -15.20 -15.08
N ASP A 246 -36.17 -16.02 -15.70
CA ASP A 246 -36.47 -16.70 -16.98
C ASP A 246 -36.25 -18.20 -16.77
N GLY A 247 -37.20 -18.84 -16.06
CA GLY A 247 -37.00 -20.24 -15.69
C GLY A 247 -38.15 -20.97 -15.02
N ALA A 248 -39.42 -20.61 -15.27
CA ALA A 248 -40.55 -21.41 -14.78
C ALA A 248 -41.74 -21.45 -15.75
N GLY A 249 -41.88 -22.58 -16.47
CA GLY A 249 -43.19 -23.01 -16.97
C GLY A 249 -43.19 -23.73 -18.32
N ASN A 250 -42.91 -25.04 -18.33
CA ASN A 250 -43.84 -26.10 -18.78
C ASN A 250 -43.10 -27.40 -19.18
N GLY A 251 -43.66 -28.52 -18.72
CA GLY A 251 -43.06 -29.84 -18.81
C GLY A 251 -42.88 -30.40 -20.21
N SER A 252 -41.80 -31.18 -20.36
CA SER A 252 -41.73 -32.37 -21.20
C SER A 252 -40.53 -33.22 -20.76
N ALA A 253 -40.72 -34.54 -20.83
CA ALA A 253 -39.82 -35.58 -20.37
C ALA A 253 -38.37 -35.47 -20.89
N PRO A 254 -37.36 -35.99 -20.15
CA PRO A 254 -35.96 -35.95 -20.58
C PRO A 254 -35.70 -36.96 -21.72
N PRO A 255 -35.01 -36.57 -22.81
CA PRO A 255 -34.40 -37.53 -23.72
C PRO A 255 -33.10 -38.08 -23.13
N SER A 256 -32.87 -39.37 -23.37
CA SER A 256 -31.75 -40.18 -22.92
C SER A 256 -30.37 -39.63 -23.34
N PRO A 257 -29.29 -39.93 -22.59
CA PRO A 257 -27.93 -39.51 -22.96
C PRO A 257 -27.44 -40.25 -24.21
N PRO A 258 -26.73 -39.58 -25.14
CA PRO A 258 -26.10 -40.25 -26.27
C PRO A 258 -24.86 -41.04 -25.83
N THR A 259 -24.75 -42.26 -26.38
CA THR A 259 -23.66 -43.22 -26.25
C THR A 259 -22.29 -42.62 -26.60
N PRO A 260 -21.21 -42.92 -25.87
CA PRO A 260 -19.87 -42.45 -26.21
C PRO A 260 -19.37 -43.10 -27.50
N ARG A 261 -18.93 -42.28 -28.45
CA ARG A 261 -18.19 -42.72 -29.65
C ARG A 261 -16.79 -43.23 -29.27
N PRO A 262 -16.28 -44.29 -29.91
CA PRO A 262 -14.92 -44.77 -29.69
C PRO A 262 -13.89 -43.81 -30.30
N HIS A 263 -12.86 -43.46 -29.52
CA HIS A 263 -11.68 -42.74 -29.97
C HIS A 263 -10.87 -43.58 -30.99
N PRO A 264 -10.44 -43.02 -32.13
CA PRO A 264 -9.50 -43.68 -33.02
C PRO A 264 -8.07 -43.62 -32.45
N GLN A 265 -7.37 -44.76 -32.56
CA GLN A 265 -5.95 -44.92 -32.25
C GLN A 265 -5.06 -43.96 -33.08
N PRO A 266 -3.98 -43.40 -32.51
CA PRO A 266 -2.98 -42.70 -33.29
C PRO A 266 -2.05 -43.70 -34.01
N THR A 267 -2.15 -43.72 -35.34
CA THR A 267 -1.18 -44.36 -36.23
C THR A 267 0.15 -43.62 -36.23
N ALA A 268 1.22 -44.42 -36.27
CA ALA A 268 2.61 -44.03 -36.23
C ALA A 268 3.11 -43.19 -37.42
N ALA A 269 4.19 -42.46 -37.12
CA ALA A 269 5.32 -42.09 -37.98
C ALA A 269 5.10 -41.10 -39.14
N ALA A 270 5.57 -39.87 -38.92
CA ALA A 270 6.17 -39.05 -39.97
C ALA A 270 7.46 -38.40 -39.44
N ASN A 271 8.56 -38.87 -40.01
CA ASN A 271 9.95 -38.50 -39.83
C ASN A 271 10.19 -37.01 -40.18
N VAL A 272 10.59 -36.18 -39.22
CA VAL A 272 11.08 -34.82 -39.44
C VAL A 272 12.49 -34.73 -38.87
N GLN A 273 13.49 -34.55 -39.75
CA GLN A 273 14.88 -34.35 -39.37
C GLN A 273 15.08 -32.98 -38.70
N PRO A 274 15.89 -32.87 -37.63
CA PRO A 274 16.27 -31.59 -37.05
C PRO A 274 17.41 -30.93 -37.86
N VAL A 275 17.18 -29.68 -38.28
CA VAL A 275 18.19 -28.82 -38.90
C VAL A 275 19.18 -28.35 -37.83
N ALA A 276 20.47 -28.58 -38.07
CA ALA A 276 21.57 -28.20 -37.19
C ALA A 276 21.64 -26.67 -36.97
N ARG A 277 21.66 -26.26 -35.71
CA ARG A 277 21.88 -24.88 -35.28
C ARG A 277 23.40 -24.58 -35.22
N PRO A 278 23.88 -23.43 -35.73
CA PRO A 278 25.31 -23.10 -35.69
C PRO A 278 25.77 -22.72 -34.28
N ALA A 279 27.00 -23.12 -33.94
CA ALA A 279 27.63 -22.93 -32.64
C ALA A 279 27.93 -21.45 -32.32
N PRO A 280 27.77 -20.99 -31.06
CA PRO A 280 28.16 -19.65 -30.64
C PRO A 280 29.70 -19.50 -30.48
N PRO A 281 30.25 -18.29 -30.66
CA PRO A 281 31.69 -18.05 -30.55
C PRO A 281 32.18 -18.09 -29.09
N PRO A 282 33.47 -18.41 -28.85
CA PRO A 282 34.03 -18.46 -27.51
C PRO A 282 34.13 -17.06 -26.88
N SER A 283 33.39 -16.87 -25.78
CA SER A 283 33.48 -15.68 -24.93
C SER A 283 34.81 -15.68 -24.15
N ARG A 284 35.63 -14.66 -24.42
CA ARG A 284 36.93 -14.43 -23.78
C ARG A 284 36.69 -13.68 -22.46
N ASN A 285 36.85 -14.36 -21.33
CA ASN A 285 36.57 -13.84 -20.00
C ASN A 285 37.74 -12.93 -19.51
N PRO A 286 37.55 -11.62 -19.25
CA PRO A 286 38.64 -10.69 -18.92
C PRO A 286 39.05 -10.67 -17.44
N PHE A 287 38.49 -11.52 -16.58
CA PHE A 287 38.68 -11.42 -15.12
C PHE A 287 39.73 -12.35 -14.49
N ALA A 288 40.51 -13.09 -15.30
CA ALA A 288 41.50 -14.05 -14.80
C ALA A 288 42.88 -13.45 -14.42
N GLN A 289 42.95 -12.19 -13.97
CA GLN A 289 44.20 -11.60 -13.46
C GLN A 289 43.95 -10.70 -12.25
N ARG A 290 43.71 -11.33 -11.09
CA ARG A 290 44.20 -10.78 -9.81
C ARG A 290 44.25 -11.87 -8.75
N ALA A 291 45.31 -12.67 -8.83
CA ALA A 291 45.72 -13.52 -7.73
C ALA A 291 46.59 -12.70 -6.76
N GLN A 292 46.40 -12.99 -5.47
CA GLN A 292 47.35 -12.83 -4.36
C GLN A 292 47.55 -11.42 -3.80
N ASP A 293 46.95 -11.17 -2.62
CA ASP A 293 47.78 -10.74 -1.49
C ASP A 293 47.09 -10.98 -0.13
N LYS A 294 47.85 -11.67 0.73
CA LYS A 294 47.91 -11.64 2.20
C LYS A 294 46.71 -12.05 3.05
N ILE A 295 46.80 -13.32 3.47
CA ILE A 295 46.37 -13.84 4.77
C ILE A 295 47.20 -13.15 5.86
N ILE A 296 46.54 -12.45 6.79
CA ILE A 296 47.09 -12.15 8.13
C ILE A 296 46.03 -12.59 9.14
N ASN A 297 46.40 -13.59 9.95
CA ASN A 297 45.70 -14.03 11.16
C ASN A 297 45.64 -12.88 12.16
N ASN A 298 44.49 -12.69 12.81
CA ASN A 298 44.37 -11.82 13.97
C ASN A 298 43.70 -12.60 15.11
N ASP A 299 44.54 -13.20 15.95
CA ASP A 299 44.18 -13.72 17.26
C ASP A 299 44.12 -12.58 18.28
N GLY A 300 43.05 -12.55 19.08
CA GLY A 300 43.06 -11.92 20.40
C GLY A 300 42.24 -10.64 20.55
N ALA A 301 41.12 -10.74 21.30
CA ALA A 301 40.75 -9.78 22.34
C ALA A 301 39.48 -10.24 23.10
N THR A 302 39.71 -10.75 24.32
CA THR A 302 39.00 -10.39 25.56
C THR A 302 37.49 -10.11 25.51
N GLY A 303 36.69 -11.06 26.01
CA GLY A 303 35.31 -10.82 26.45
C GLY A 303 35.22 -10.28 27.88
N PRO A 304 34.13 -9.57 28.25
CA PRO A 304 33.85 -9.22 29.63
C PRO A 304 33.03 -10.30 30.36
N LYS A 305 33.48 -10.64 31.56
CA LYS A 305 32.76 -11.40 32.59
C LYS A 305 31.50 -10.63 33.03
N ILE A 306 30.35 -11.31 33.02
CA ILE A 306 29.19 -10.89 33.83
C ILE A 306 29.01 -11.91 34.95
N GLU A 307 29.17 -11.37 36.17
CA GLU A 307 29.13 -12.04 37.45
C GLU A 307 27.67 -12.03 37.95
N SER A 308 27.02 -13.19 38.00
CA SER A 308 25.67 -13.35 38.56
C SER A 308 25.73 -14.16 39.84
N LYS A 309 25.30 -13.49 40.91
CA LYS A 309 25.40 -13.87 42.31
C LYS A 309 24.34 -14.91 42.65
N GLN A 310 24.81 -16.04 43.17
CA GLN A 310 24.05 -17.20 43.61
C GLN A 310 23.51 -16.96 45.03
N VAL A 311 22.20 -17.07 45.24
CA VAL A 311 21.57 -17.09 46.58
C VAL A 311 20.60 -18.26 46.69
N GLY A 312 21.01 -19.26 47.49
CA GLY A 312 20.21 -19.81 48.58
C GLY A 312 18.91 -20.56 48.29
N SER A 313 19.03 -21.87 48.06
CA SER A 313 18.43 -22.98 48.83
C SER A 313 17.00 -22.85 49.38
N ARG A 314 16.09 -23.72 48.93
CA ARG A 314 15.26 -24.57 49.82
C ARG A 314 14.99 -25.93 49.20
N SER A 315 15.27 -26.95 50.00
CA SER A 315 15.00 -28.37 49.79
C SER A 315 13.50 -28.67 49.68
N GLY A 316 13.16 -29.58 48.75
CA GLY A 316 11.86 -30.24 48.67
C GLY A 316 12.04 -31.62 48.06
N LEU A 317 11.66 -32.64 48.81
CA LEU A 317 11.76 -34.07 48.50
C LEU A 317 11.10 -34.43 47.16
N ALA A 318 11.82 -35.10 46.26
CA ALA A 318 11.20 -35.80 45.12
C ALA A 318 12.02 -37.03 44.71
N ALA A 319 11.28 -38.05 44.32
CA ALA A 319 11.67 -39.43 44.13
C ALA A 319 12.82 -39.64 43.13
N ASN A 320 13.66 -40.62 43.48
CA ASN A 320 14.58 -41.30 42.58
C ASN A 320 13.77 -42.01 41.46
N VAL A 321 13.70 -41.36 40.30
CA VAL A 321 13.33 -42.01 39.03
C VAL A 321 14.54 -41.87 38.10
N SER A 322 15.41 -42.88 38.15
CA SER A 322 16.40 -43.12 37.11
C SER A 322 15.67 -43.49 35.82
N GLY A 323 15.56 -42.53 34.90
CA GLY A 323 14.99 -42.76 33.57
C GLY A 323 14.18 -41.58 33.06
N ASN A 324 14.81 -40.43 32.86
CA ASN A 324 14.22 -39.36 32.05
C ASN A 324 15.32 -38.51 31.42
N ASN A 325 16.05 -39.11 30.47
CA ASN A 325 16.59 -38.28 29.40
C ASN A 325 15.36 -37.84 28.60
N PRO A 326 15.04 -36.53 28.53
CA PRO A 326 14.01 -36.10 27.60
C PRO A 326 14.45 -36.61 26.22
N ILE A 327 13.56 -37.36 25.57
CA ILE A 327 13.64 -37.55 24.13
C ILE A 327 13.43 -36.15 23.58
N VAL A 328 14.53 -35.41 23.46
CA VAL A 328 14.64 -34.33 22.50
C VAL A 328 14.47 -35.07 21.18
N LEU A 329 13.26 -35.04 20.63
CA LEU A 329 13.07 -35.05 19.19
C LEU A 329 13.91 -33.87 18.69
N ARG A 330 15.22 -34.09 18.56
CA ARG A 330 15.96 -33.44 17.52
C ARG A 330 15.23 -33.93 16.28
N ASP A 331 14.37 -33.08 15.76
CA ASP A 331 14.14 -33.01 14.33
C ASP A 331 15.54 -32.97 13.72
N LYS A 332 16.10 -34.16 13.47
CA LYS A 332 16.97 -34.40 12.34
C LYS A 332 16.06 -34.17 11.16
N THR A 333 15.87 -32.88 10.92
CA THR A 333 15.81 -32.27 9.62
C THR A 333 15.79 -33.33 8.54
N ASN A 334 14.67 -33.39 7.84
CA ASN A 334 14.62 -33.83 6.47
C ASN A 334 15.46 -32.83 5.61
N GLU A 335 16.72 -32.60 5.99
CA GLU A 335 17.79 -32.13 5.12
C GLU A 335 18.04 -33.30 4.16
N ALA A 336 17.08 -33.51 3.26
CA ALA A 336 17.32 -34.27 2.06
C ALA A 336 18.61 -33.70 1.48
N ALA A 337 19.66 -34.53 1.42
CA ALA A 337 20.97 -34.05 1.02
C ALA A 337 20.82 -33.28 -0.30
N LYS A 338 21.38 -32.06 -0.38
CA LYS A 338 21.37 -31.27 -1.61
C LYS A 338 22.12 -32.05 -2.69
N THR A 339 21.41 -32.81 -3.52
CA THR A 339 22.00 -33.71 -4.52
C THR A 339 22.01 -33.10 -5.92
N LEU A 340 21.21 -32.06 -6.18
CA LEU A 340 21.06 -31.48 -7.50
C LEU A 340 22.05 -30.32 -7.69
N LYS A 341 23.00 -30.46 -8.62
CA LYS A 341 24.00 -29.43 -8.91
C LYS A 341 23.52 -28.50 -10.01
N CYS A 342 23.59 -27.20 -9.79
CA CYS A 342 23.31 -26.20 -10.81
C CYS A 342 24.33 -26.28 -11.95
N GLY A 343 23.85 -26.35 -13.20
CA GLY A 343 24.72 -26.39 -14.39
C GLY A 343 25.51 -25.11 -14.63
N GLU A 344 25.00 -23.96 -14.20
CA GLU A 344 25.65 -22.65 -14.39
C GLU A 344 26.73 -22.36 -13.33
N CYS A 345 26.43 -22.58 -12.04
CA CYS A 345 27.34 -22.19 -10.94
C CYS A 345 27.86 -23.33 -10.06
N GLY A 346 27.42 -24.57 -10.30
CA GLY A 346 27.87 -25.76 -9.57
C GLY A 346 27.41 -25.88 -8.11
N ALA A 347 26.56 -24.98 -7.62
CA ALA A 347 26.01 -25.07 -6.27
C ALA A 347 25.07 -26.28 -6.14
N ALA A 348 25.11 -26.95 -4.98
CA ALA A 348 24.18 -28.01 -4.65
C ALA A 348 22.86 -27.40 -4.14
N ASN A 349 21.73 -27.89 -4.63
CA ASN A 349 20.37 -27.45 -4.29
C ASN A 349 19.51 -28.67 -3.91
N TYR A 350 18.34 -28.42 -3.32
CA TYR A 350 17.40 -29.49 -3.00
C TYR A 350 16.72 -30.02 -4.27
N PRO A 351 16.40 -31.33 -4.36
CA PRO A 351 15.69 -31.90 -5.52
C PRO A 351 14.30 -31.30 -5.78
N THR A 352 13.71 -30.66 -4.76
CA THR A 352 12.40 -29.99 -4.85
C THR A 352 12.47 -28.57 -5.38
N GLU A 353 13.67 -28.00 -5.53
CA GLU A 353 13.85 -26.62 -5.99
C GLU A 353 13.92 -26.55 -7.52
N TRP A 354 13.23 -25.55 -8.06
CA TRP A 354 13.15 -25.30 -9.51
C TRP A 354 14.24 -24.33 -9.99
N TYR A 355 14.84 -23.58 -9.06
CA TYR A 355 15.84 -22.56 -9.33
C TYR A 355 17.00 -22.68 -8.35
N CYS A 356 18.20 -22.38 -8.82
CA CYS A 356 19.38 -22.40 -7.96
C CYS A 356 19.34 -21.26 -6.95
N GLU A 357 19.47 -21.57 -5.66
CA GLU A 357 19.52 -20.57 -4.57
C GLU A 357 20.68 -19.56 -4.73
N ARG A 358 21.73 -19.92 -5.48
CA ARG A 358 22.93 -19.09 -5.61
C ARG A 358 22.93 -18.17 -6.83
N CYS A 359 22.44 -18.62 -7.99
CA CYS A 359 22.49 -17.85 -9.23
C CYS A 359 21.12 -17.63 -9.91
N GLY A 360 20.04 -18.24 -9.40
CA GLY A 360 18.70 -18.14 -9.97
C GLY A 360 18.48 -18.89 -11.29
N ALA A 361 19.48 -19.63 -11.79
CA ALA A 361 19.31 -20.45 -12.98
C ALA A 361 18.32 -21.60 -12.73
N GLU A 362 17.53 -21.95 -13.74
CA GLU A 362 16.59 -23.07 -13.70
C GLU A 362 17.34 -24.41 -13.54
N LEU A 363 16.89 -25.21 -12.58
CA LEU A 363 17.43 -26.54 -12.30
C LEU A 363 16.68 -27.52 -13.19
N ALA A 364 17.15 -27.68 -14.44
CA ALA A 364 16.52 -28.58 -15.41
C ALA A 364 16.35 -29.98 -14.80
N SER A 365 15.11 -30.43 -14.68
CA SER A 365 14.74 -31.78 -14.26
C SER A 365 15.21 -32.77 -15.34
N LEU A 366 16.44 -33.26 -15.20
CA LEU A 366 17.04 -34.26 -16.08
C LEU A 366 16.54 -35.66 -15.74
#